data_AF-A0A507DTX4-F1
#
_entry.id   AF-A0A507DTX4-F1
#
_cell.length_a   1.000
_cell.length_b   1.000
_cell.length_c   1.000
_cell.angle_alpha   90.00
_cell.angle_beta   90.00
_cell.angle_gamma   90.00
#
_symmetry.space_group_name_H-M   'P 1'
#
loop_
_entity.id
_entity.type
_entity.pdbx_description
1 polymer ?
#
loop_
_entity_poly.entity_id
_entity_poly.type
_entity_poly.pdbx_seq_one_letter_code
_entity_poly.pdbx_strand_id
1 'polypeptide(L)'
;MSRTTASSLPPVLQLYKSIRRLHKRLPPALRAVGNNYVKDEFARHRKAEPAFLAGFISEWTVYRDTLLQQVASSPFEGPAAATQIGKRLEMHQLDALNHQQLGQLHALREAAKGKKS
;
A
#
# COMPACT_ATOMS: atom_id res chain seq x y z
N MET A 1 -29.06 -32.48 -11.32
CA MET A 1 -28.68 -31.06 -11.49
C MET A 1 -27.58 -30.73 -10.49
N SER A 2 -26.31 -30.76 -10.91
CA SER A 2 -25.17 -30.47 -10.03
C SER A 2 -24.98 -28.95 -9.95
N ARG A 3 -25.08 -28.40 -8.73
CA ARG A 3 -24.80 -26.99 -8.44
C ARG A 3 -23.30 -26.75 -8.60
N THR A 4 -22.93 -25.92 -9.56
CA THR A 4 -21.58 -25.36 -9.68
C THR A 4 -21.28 -24.54 -8.42
N THR A 5 -20.38 -25.02 -7.57
CA THR A 5 -19.87 -24.24 -6.44
C THR A 5 -19.10 -23.05 -7.00
N ALA A 6 -19.42 -21.84 -6.52
CA ALA A 6 -18.68 -20.64 -6.90
C ALA A 6 -17.19 -20.84 -6.57
N SER A 7 -16.34 -20.87 -7.59
CA SER A 7 -14.88 -20.95 -7.41
C SER A 7 -14.41 -19.76 -6.57
N SER A 8 -13.88 -20.04 -5.38
CA SER A 8 -13.32 -19.01 -4.52
C SER A 8 -12.06 -18.44 -5.17
N LEU A 9 -11.94 -17.11 -5.19
CA LEU A 9 -10.77 -16.46 -5.76
C LEU A 9 -9.51 -16.87 -4.99
N PRO A 10 -8.36 -17.07 -5.67
CA PRO A 10 -7.08 -17.26 -5.00
C PRO A 10 -6.80 -16.16 -3.96
N PRO A 11 -6.16 -16.46 -2.80
CA PRO A 11 -5.88 -15.49 -1.75
C PRO A 11 -5.22 -14.19 -2.24
N VAL A 12 -4.28 -14.30 -3.19
CA VAL A 12 -3.60 -13.15 -3.82
C VAL A 12 -4.58 -12.23 -4.54
N LEU A 13 -5.55 -12.78 -5.27
CA LEU A 13 -6.55 -11.97 -5.98
C LEU A 13 -7.56 -11.34 -5.01
N GLN A 14 -7.89 -12.02 -3.91
CA GLN A 14 -8.70 -11.44 -2.84
C GLN A 14 -7.98 -10.25 -2.19
N LEU A 15 -6.68 -10.39 -1.91
CA LEU A 15 -5.84 -9.35 -1.34
C LEU A 15 -5.75 -8.12 -2.26
N TYR A 16 -5.44 -8.33 -3.54
CA TYR A 16 -5.43 -7.28 -4.55
C TYR A 16 -6.76 -6.51 -4.61
N LYS A 17 -7.89 -7.23 -4.65
CA LYS A 17 -9.23 -6.63 -4.63
C LYS A 17 -9.53 -5.87 -3.34
N SER A 18 -9.03 -6.34 -2.20
CA SER A 18 -9.19 -5.66 -0.91
C SER A 18 -8.44 -4.32 -0.89
N ILE A 19 -7.15 -4.34 -1.25
CA ILE A 19 -6.30 -3.14 -1.32
C ILE A 19 -6.90 -2.09 -2.26
N ARG A 20 -7.33 -2.49 -3.47
CA ARG A 20 -7.96 -1.56 -4.42
C ARG A 20 -9.26 -0.96 -3.93
N ARG A 21 -10.02 -1.66 -3.08
CA ARG A 21 -11.22 -1.09 -2.43
C ARG A 21 -10.83 -0.05 -1.39
N LEU A 22 -9.81 -0.31 -0.58
CA LEU A 22 -9.31 0.64 0.41
C LEU A 22 -8.72 1.91 -0.25
N HIS A 23 -8.03 1.78 -1.38
CA HIS A 23 -7.50 2.93 -2.13
C HIS A 23 -8.59 3.94 -2.55
N LYS A 24 -9.84 3.49 -2.74
CA LYS A 24 -10.96 4.40 -3.04
C LYS A 24 -11.29 5.37 -1.90
N ARG A 25 -10.76 5.14 -0.70
CA ARG A 25 -10.90 6.03 0.46
C ARG A 25 -9.68 6.95 0.65
N LEU A 26 -8.62 6.78 -0.15
CA LEU A 26 -7.44 7.65 -0.11
C LEU A 26 -7.68 8.96 -0.90
N PRO A 27 -6.97 10.06 -0.56
CA PRO A 27 -6.90 11.26 -1.36
C PRO A 27 -6.54 10.96 -2.83
N PRO A 28 -7.05 11.73 -3.82
CA PRO A 28 -6.90 11.41 -5.24
C PRO A 28 -5.46 11.14 -5.70
N ALA A 29 -4.50 11.98 -5.28
CA ALA A 29 -3.10 11.83 -5.65
C ALA A 29 -2.49 10.51 -5.11
N LEU A 30 -2.72 10.22 -3.83
CA LEU A 30 -2.23 8.98 -3.19
C LEU A 30 -2.90 7.74 -3.79
N ARG A 31 -4.20 7.82 -4.11
CA ARG A 31 -4.93 6.75 -4.79
C ARG A 31 -4.32 6.45 -6.16
N ALA A 32 -4.00 7.47 -6.95
CA ALA A 32 -3.45 7.30 -8.29
C ALA A 32 -2.09 6.59 -8.24
N VAL A 33 -1.18 7.09 -7.40
CA VAL A 33 0.16 6.50 -7.20
C VAL A 33 0.03 5.05 -6.69
N GLY A 34 -0.77 4.83 -5.65
CA GLY A 34 -0.97 3.50 -5.06
C GLY A 34 -1.58 2.50 -6.05
N ASN A 35 -2.59 2.90 -6.84
CA ASN A 35 -3.21 2.02 -7.82
C ASN A 35 -2.22 1.52 -8.88
N ASN A 36 -1.37 2.41 -9.39
CA ASN A 36 -0.36 2.03 -10.38
C ASN A 36 0.67 1.09 -9.75
N TYR A 37 1.17 1.44 -8.56
CA TYR A 37 2.16 0.61 -7.86
C TYR A 37 1.65 -0.81 -7.56
N VAL A 38 0.46 -0.94 -6.99
CA VAL A 38 -0.13 -2.25 -6.66
C VAL A 38 -0.38 -3.09 -7.90
N LYS A 39 -0.85 -2.47 -8.99
CA LYS A 39 -1.04 -3.17 -10.27
C LYS A 39 0.29 -3.74 -10.78
N ASP A 40 1.33 -2.93 -10.78
CA ASP A 40 2.62 -3.33 -11.33
C ASP A 40 3.32 -4.38 -10.46
N GLU A 41 3.26 -4.24 -9.14
CA GLU A 41 3.84 -5.23 -8.21
C GLU A 41 3.16 -6.59 -8.28
N PHE A 42 1.82 -6.65 -8.27
CA PHE A 42 1.12 -7.93 -8.41
C PHE A 42 1.34 -8.56 -9.80
N ALA A 43 1.52 -7.74 -10.84
CA ALA A 43 1.88 -8.23 -12.17
C ALA A 43 3.31 -8.80 -12.21
N ARG A 44 4.29 -8.11 -11.61
CA ARG A 44 5.66 -8.60 -11.46
C ARG A 44 5.71 -9.91 -10.68
N HIS A 45 4.96 -10.00 -9.58
CA HIS A 45 4.97 -11.17 -8.72
C HIS A 45 4.31 -12.41 -9.34
N ARG A 46 3.49 -12.26 -10.39
CA ARG A 46 2.93 -13.39 -11.14
C ARG A 46 4.00 -14.33 -11.71
N LYS A 47 5.21 -13.81 -11.96
CA LYS A 47 6.35 -14.57 -12.49
C LYS A 47 7.45 -14.83 -11.46
N ALA A 48 7.20 -14.52 -10.17
CA ALA A 48 8.18 -14.73 -9.12
C ALA A 48 8.33 -16.22 -8.77
N GLU A 49 9.49 -16.58 -8.24
CA GLU A 49 9.74 -17.92 -7.70
C GLU A 49 8.73 -18.24 -6.58
N PRO A 50 8.19 -19.47 -6.51
CA PRO A 50 7.20 -19.86 -5.50
C PRO A 50 7.65 -19.60 -4.05
N ALA A 51 8.96 -19.63 -3.78
CA ALA A 51 9.54 -19.35 -2.47
C ALA A 51 9.21 -17.93 -1.95
N PHE A 52 8.99 -16.95 -2.83
CA PHE A 52 8.68 -15.58 -2.44
C PHE A 52 7.19 -15.33 -2.18
N LEU A 53 6.31 -16.28 -2.53
CA LEU A 53 4.86 -16.10 -2.45
C LEU A 53 4.37 -15.88 -1.02
N ALA A 54 4.92 -16.64 -0.06
CA ALA A 54 4.53 -16.52 1.35
C ALA A 54 4.87 -15.15 1.93
N GLY A 55 6.11 -14.68 1.70
CA GLY A 55 6.56 -13.35 2.12
C GLY A 55 5.74 -12.23 1.45
N PHE A 56 5.47 -12.36 0.15
CA PHE A 56 4.62 -11.42 -0.56
C PHE A 56 3.22 -11.33 0.06
N ILE A 57 2.53 -12.46 0.27
CA ILE A 57 1.19 -12.44 0.87
C ILE A 57 1.22 -11.82 2.26
N SER A 58 2.25 -12.13 3.07
CA SER A 58 2.42 -11.57 4.42
C SER A 58 2.53 -10.05 4.39
N GLU A 59 3.53 -9.51 3.66
CA GLU A 59 3.79 -8.06 3.60
C GLU A 59 2.60 -7.27 3.02
N TRP A 60 1.98 -7.81 1.96
CA TRP A 60 0.81 -7.16 1.36
C TRP A 60 -0.43 -7.24 2.24
N THR A 61 -0.53 -8.24 3.12
CA THR A 61 -1.57 -8.30 4.16
C THR A 61 -1.33 -7.23 5.22
N VAL A 62 -0.09 -7.06 5.70
CA VAL A 62 0.28 -5.99 6.64
C VAL A 62 -0.01 -4.61 6.04
N TYR A 63 0.31 -4.40 4.75
CA TYR A 63 -0.03 -3.16 4.05
C TYR A 63 -1.55 -2.92 4.01
N ARG A 64 -2.32 -3.94 3.63
CA ARG A 64 -3.79 -3.89 3.57
C ARG A 64 -4.40 -3.55 4.93
N ASP A 65 -3.91 -4.16 6.00
CA ASP A 65 -4.44 -3.93 7.36
C ASP A 65 -4.04 -2.54 7.89
N THR A 66 -2.83 -2.08 7.57
CA THR A 66 -2.40 -0.69 7.82
C THR A 66 -3.31 0.31 7.12
N LEU A 67 -3.58 0.10 5.82
CA LEU A 67 -4.51 0.95 5.07
C LEU A 67 -5.91 0.92 5.67
N LEU A 68 -6.41 -0.28 6.04
CA LEU A 68 -7.72 -0.43 6.65
C LEU A 68 -7.85 0.41 7.92
N GLN A 69 -6.87 0.35 8.82
CA GLN A 69 -6.83 1.17 10.03
C GLN A 69 -6.85 2.66 9.68
N GLN A 70 -5.97 3.11 8.79
CA GLN A 70 -5.85 4.52 8.41
C GLN A 70 -7.13 5.06 7.78
N VAL A 71 -7.79 4.31 6.89
CA VAL A 71 -9.02 4.77 6.23
C VAL A 71 -10.27 4.55 7.09
N ALA A 72 -10.26 3.63 8.07
CA ALA A 72 -11.36 3.39 8.99
C ALA A 72 -11.49 4.50 10.04
N SER A 73 -10.39 5.11 10.45
CA SER A 73 -10.35 6.27 11.36
C SER A 73 -10.93 7.57 10.76
N SER A 74 -11.56 7.52 9.60
CA SER A 74 -12.38 8.58 9.03
C SER A 74 -13.85 8.12 9.03
N PRO A 75 -14.59 8.31 10.15
CA PRO A 75 -15.92 7.73 10.27
C PRO A 75 -16.97 8.55 9.52
N PHE A 76 -16.90 9.88 9.51
CA PHE A 76 -18.02 10.69 9.03
C PHE A 76 -17.72 12.20 8.89
N GLU A 77 -16.57 12.62 8.36
CA GLU A 77 -16.27 14.07 8.32
C GLU A 77 -15.65 14.55 7.01
N GLY A 78 -16.53 14.73 6.01
CA GLY A 78 -16.31 15.66 4.89
C GLY A 78 -14.97 15.53 4.12
N PRO A 79 -14.64 16.51 3.28
CA PRO A 79 -13.40 16.51 2.50
C PRO A 79 -12.14 16.90 3.31
N ALA A 80 -12.24 17.09 4.63
CA ALA A 80 -11.28 17.90 5.38
C ALA A 80 -10.76 17.31 6.70
N ALA A 81 -11.29 16.19 7.22
CA ALA A 81 -10.60 15.48 8.30
C ALA A 81 -9.32 14.86 7.70
N ALA A 82 -8.16 15.43 8.03
CA ALA A 82 -6.87 14.97 7.56
C ALA A 82 -6.63 13.54 8.06
N THR A 83 -7.07 12.55 7.28
CA THR A 83 -6.76 11.15 7.53
C THR A 83 -5.25 11.06 7.62
N GLN A 84 -4.72 10.69 8.78
CA GLN A 84 -3.28 10.52 8.97
C GLN A 84 -2.85 9.29 8.16
N ILE A 85 -2.50 9.52 6.90
CA ILE A 85 -2.00 8.50 5.99
C ILE A 85 -0.48 8.39 6.15
N GLY A 86 -0.01 7.15 6.29
CA GLY A 86 1.41 6.84 6.48
C GLY A 86 1.77 6.50 7.94
N LYS A 87 2.98 5.99 8.11
CA LYS A 87 3.58 5.68 9.42
C LYS A 87 4.87 6.48 9.56
N ARG A 88 5.21 6.85 10.79
CA ARG A 88 6.53 7.40 11.09
C ARG A 88 7.55 6.29 10.87
N LEU A 89 8.67 6.63 10.23
CA LEU A 89 9.80 5.72 10.10
C LEU A 89 10.50 5.65 11.46
N GLU A 90 10.64 4.43 11.96
CA GLU A 90 11.40 4.14 13.18
C GLU A 90 12.91 4.15 12.88
N MET A 91 13.74 4.36 13.91
CA MET A 91 15.19 4.49 13.73
C MET A 91 15.81 3.27 13.02
N HIS A 92 15.43 2.07 13.44
CA HIS A 92 15.92 0.83 12.83
C HIS A 92 15.55 0.68 11.34
N GLN A 93 14.47 1.32 10.88
CA GLN A 93 14.09 1.32 9.47
C GLN A 93 14.94 2.29 8.65
N LEU A 94 15.41 3.38 9.26
CA LEU A 94 16.36 4.29 8.65
C LEU A 94 17.75 3.66 8.58
N ASP A 95 18.17 2.95 9.62
CA ASP A 95 19.46 2.26 9.68
C ASP A 95 19.58 1.14 8.62
N ALA A 96 18.45 0.58 8.19
CA ALA A 96 18.39 -0.42 7.12
C ALA A 96 18.60 0.17 5.71
N LEU A 97 18.56 1.50 5.56
CA LEU A 97 18.76 2.17 4.27
C LEU A 97 20.24 2.46 4.04
N ASN A 98 20.70 2.23 2.82
CA ASN A 98 22.06 2.64 2.42
C ASN A 98 22.17 4.16 2.23
N HIS A 99 23.40 4.67 2.12
CA HIS A 99 23.68 6.11 1.95
C HIS A 99 22.92 6.75 0.78
N GLN A 100 22.79 6.05 -0.36
CA GLN A 100 22.05 6.56 -1.52
C GLN A 100 20.55 6.64 -1.23
N GLN A 101 19.97 5.61 -0.61
CA GLN A 101 18.56 5.58 -0.23
C GLN A 101 18.23 6.63 0.82
N LEU A 102 19.12 6.87 1.79
CA LEU A 102 19.00 7.95 2.77
C LEU A 102 19.02 9.33 2.09
N GLY A 103 19.92 9.53 1.13
CA GLY A 103 19.97 10.77 0.33
C GLY A 103 18.68 11.00 -0.48
N GLN A 104 18.15 9.94 -1.11
CA GLN A 104 16.88 10.01 -1.84
C GLN A 104 15.69 10.30 -0.93
N LEU A 105 15.62 9.64 0.23
CA LEU A 105 14.59 9.88 1.23
C LEU A 105 14.63 11.32 1.74
N HIS A 106 15.83 11.85 1.99
CA HIS A 106 16.03 13.25 2.37
C HIS A 106 15.54 14.21 1.28
N ALA A 107 15.94 13.99 0.02
CA ALA A 107 15.49 14.81 -1.11
C ALA A 107 13.97 14.79 -1.27
N LEU A 108 13.34 13.63 -1.09
CA LEU A 108 11.88 13.48 -1.13
C LEU A 108 11.22 14.28 -0.01
N ARG A 109 11.76 14.23 1.21
CA ARG A 109 11.28 14.98 2.38
C ARG A 109 11.32 16.49 2.12
N GLU A 110 12.42 17.00 1.58
CA GLU A 110 12.57 18.42 1.28
C GLU A 110 11.64 18.87 0.14
N ALA A 111 11.46 18.06 -0.90
CA ALA A 111 10.48 18.33 -1.95
C ALA A 111 9.05 18.41 -1.41
N ALA A 112 8.67 17.51 -0.50
CA ALA A 112 7.34 17.46 0.10
C ALA A 112 7.05 18.61 1.07
N LYS A 113 8.08 19.13 1.77
CA LYS A 113 7.96 20.31 2.66
C LYS A 113 7.76 21.63 1.90
N GLY A 114 7.93 21.61 0.58
CA GLY A 114 7.90 22.80 -0.26
C GLY A 114 9.23 23.53 -0.20
N LYS A 115 9.92 23.62 -1.34
CA LYS A 115 10.85 24.72 -1.59
C LYS A 115 10.05 26.01 -1.43
N LYS A 116 10.24 26.73 -0.33
CA LYS A 116 10.00 28.18 -0.31
C LYS A 116 11.07 28.76 -1.23
N SER A 117 10.74 28.97 -2.50
CA SER A 117 11.48 29.88 -3.36
C SER A 117 10.75 31.19 -3.45
#